data_AF-A0A9X2LQB7-F1
#
_entry.id   AF-A0A9X2LQB7-F1
#
_cell.length_a   1.000
_cell.length_b   1.000
_cell.length_c   1.000
_cell.angle_alpha   90.00
_cell.angle_beta   90.00
_cell.angle_gamma   90.00
#
_symmetry.space_group_name_H-M   'P 1'
#
loop_
_entity.id
_entity.type
_entity.pdbx_description
1 polymer ?
#
loop_
_entity_poly.entity_id
_entity_poly.type
_entity_poly.pdbx_seq_one_letter_code
_entity_poly.pdbx_strand_id
1 'polypeptide(L)'
;EVRWASCNIFSTQDHAAAAIAAAGIPVFAWKGETLEEYWWCTEQALTWPGHAGPNMILDDGGDATLLVHKGAEYEKAGAVPDPSTATDEEHAAVLRLLQNSGLDWTA
;
A
#
# COMPACT_ATOMS: atom_id res chain seq x y z
N GLU A 1 -9.97 -8.68 -12.60
CA GLU A 1 -10.25 -7.38 -11.94
C GLU A 1 -8.93 -6.74 -11.58
N VAL A 2 -8.90 -5.43 -11.31
CA VAL A 2 -7.70 -4.72 -10.85
C VAL A 2 -8.08 -3.70 -9.79
N ARG A 3 -7.15 -3.40 -8.90
CA ARG A 3 -7.18 -2.30 -7.94
C ARG A 3 -5.85 -1.57 -8.07
N TRP A 4 -5.85 -0.25 -7.95
CA TRP A 4 -4.68 0.54 -8.34
C TRP A 4 -4.33 1.61 -7.31
N ALA A 5 -3.04 1.79 -7.07
CA ALA A 5 -2.45 2.91 -6.37
C ALA A 5 -1.27 3.47 -7.19
N SER A 6 -0.87 4.71 -6.92
CA SER A 6 0.36 5.26 -7.52
C SER A 6 1.60 4.62 -6.89
N CYS A 7 2.75 4.67 -7.57
CA CYS A 7 4.07 4.36 -7.01
C CYS A 7 4.89 5.61 -6.64
N ASN A 8 4.25 6.80 -6.69
CA ASN A 8 4.88 8.05 -6.28
C ASN A 8 3.84 9.13 -5.94
N ILE A 9 4.07 9.83 -4.83
CA ILE A 9 3.19 10.89 -4.30
C ILE A 9 2.92 12.05 -5.27
N PHE A 10 3.77 12.27 -6.27
CA PHE A 10 3.63 13.38 -7.22
C PHE A 10 3.35 12.93 -8.66
N SER A 11 3.32 11.63 -8.97
CA SER A 11 3.20 11.17 -10.36
C SER A 11 1.77 11.12 -10.88
N THR A 12 0.78 11.00 -9.99
CA THR A 12 -0.63 10.88 -10.37
C THR A 12 -1.06 12.06 -11.26
N GLN A 13 -1.81 11.72 -12.31
CA GLN A 13 -2.57 12.67 -13.11
C GLN A 13 -4.03 12.53 -12.69
N ASP A 14 -4.55 13.47 -11.91
CA ASP A 14 -5.86 13.32 -11.24
C ASP A 14 -7.02 13.10 -12.23
N HIS A 15 -6.96 13.72 -13.41
CA HIS A 15 -7.96 13.53 -14.45
C HIS A 15 -7.95 12.10 -15.03
N ALA A 16 -6.77 11.46 -15.12
CA ALA A 16 -6.67 10.06 -15.52
C ALA A 16 -7.17 9.14 -14.40
N ALA A 17 -6.79 9.39 -13.14
CA ALA A 17 -7.31 8.63 -12.00
C ALA A 17 -8.85 8.68 -11.93
N ALA A 18 -9.43 9.87 -12.10
CA ALA A 18 -10.87 10.06 -12.15
C ALA A 18 -11.55 9.31 -13.30
N ALA A 19 -10.94 9.31 -14.49
CA ALA A 19 -11.48 8.58 -15.65
C ALA A 19 -11.49 7.05 -15.43
N ILE A 20 -10.44 6.50 -14.81
CA ILE A 20 -10.38 5.07 -14.46
C ILE A 20 -11.39 4.72 -13.37
N ALA A 21 -11.51 5.55 -12.33
CA ALA A 21 -12.52 5.39 -11.30
C ALA A 21 -13.96 5.44 -11.87
N ALA A 22 -14.23 6.35 -12.81
CA ALA A 22 -15.52 6.44 -13.50
C ALA A 22 -15.84 5.19 -14.36
N ALA A 23 -14.83 4.43 -14.77
CA ALA A 23 -15.00 3.13 -15.43
C ALA A 23 -15.28 1.97 -14.45
N GLY A 24 -15.40 2.25 -13.14
CA GLY A 24 -15.73 1.25 -12.12
C GLY A 24 -14.52 0.47 -11.58
N ILE A 25 -13.30 0.91 -11.91
CA ILE A 25 -12.07 0.31 -11.40
C ILE A 25 -11.65 1.04 -10.11
N PRO A 26 -11.42 0.33 -8.98
CA PRO A 26 -10.92 0.97 -7.76
C PRO A 26 -9.55 1.60 -7.95
N VAL A 27 -9.46 2.90 -7.71
CA VAL A 27 -8.21 3.70 -7.77
C VAL A 27 -8.06 4.48 -6.47
N PHE A 28 -6.91 4.34 -5.84
CA PHE A 28 -6.49 5.02 -4.63
C PHE A 28 -5.22 5.80 -4.97
N ALA A 29 -5.40 6.94 -5.63
CA ALA A 29 -4.28 7.78 -6.05
C ALA A 29 -4.74 9.21 -6.29
N TRP A 30 -3.96 10.18 -5.84
CA TRP A 30 -4.06 11.60 -6.22
C TRP A 30 -2.68 12.25 -6.24
N LYS A 31 -2.59 13.43 -6.85
CA LYS A 31 -1.34 14.18 -6.90
C LYS A 31 -1.13 14.93 -5.60
N GLY A 32 0.06 14.78 -5.01
CA GLY A 32 0.46 15.48 -3.80
C GLY A 32 0.04 14.78 -2.51
N GLU A 33 -0.05 13.44 -2.54
CA GLU A 33 -0.23 12.62 -1.33
C GLU A 33 0.83 12.91 -0.27
N THR A 34 0.48 12.76 1.01
CA THR A 34 1.48 12.58 2.07
C THR A 34 2.04 11.16 2.05
N LEU A 35 3.12 10.89 2.80
CA LEU A 35 3.65 9.52 2.93
C LEU A 35 2.64 8.58 3.59
N GLU A 36 1.87 9.04 4.57
CA GLU A 36 0.81 8.25 5.19
C GLU A 36 -0.31 7.91 4.20
N GLU A 37 -0.72 8.88 3.37
CA GLU A 37 -1.73 8.68 2.34
C GLU A 37 -1.24 7.69 1.27
N TYR A 38 0.02 7.82 0.83
CA TYR A 38 0.65 6.91 -0.13
C TYR A 38 0.60 5.46 0.33
N TRP A 39 1.09 5.20 1.54
CA TRP A 39 1.11 3.83 2.07
C TRP A 39 -0.30 3.30 2.34
N TRP A 40 -1.24 4.16 2.78
CA TRP A 40 -2.65 3.81 2.88
C TRP A 40 -3.23 3.40 1.52
N CYS A 41 -2.96 4.17 0.46
CA CYS A 41 -3.36 3.85 -0.91
C CYS A 41 -2.81 2.48 -1.35
N THR A 42 -1.55 2.19 -1.07
CA THR A 42 -0.92 0.88 -1.36
C THR A 42 -1.64 -0.26 -0.64
N GLU A 43 -1.97 -0.11 0.65
CA GLU A 43 -2.77 -1.10 1.38
C GLU A 43 -4.19 -1.26 0.79
N GLN A 44 -4.85 -0.17 0.38
CA GLN A 44 -6.18 -0.25 -0.25
C GLN A 44 -6.16 -1.00 -1.59
N ALA A 45 -5.06 -0.87 -2.36
CA ALA A 45 -4.85 -1.63 -3.60
C ALA A 45 -4.59 -3.12 -3.33
N LEU A 46 -3.92 -3.45 -2.22
CA LEU A 46 -3.68 -4.82 -1.76
C LEU A 46 -4.87 -5.45 -1.03
N THR A 47 -5.85 -4.65 -0.57
CA THR A 47 -7.04 -5.14 0.13
C THR A 47 -8.14 -5.55 -0.84
N TRP A 48 -8.44 -6.85 -0.91
CA TRP A 48 -9.47 -7.40 -1.80
C TRP A 48 -10.68 -7.92 -1.01
N PRO A 49 -11.84 -7.24 -1.04
CA PRO A 49 -13.01 -7.66 -0.28
C PRO A 49 -13.43 -9.11 -0.59
N GLY A 50 -13.53 -9.94 0.45
CA GLY A 50 -13.88 -11.37 0.31
C GLY A 50 -12.71 -12.29 -0.08
N HIS A 51 -11.49 -11.75 -0.17
CA HIS A 51 -10.27 -12.48 -0.49
C HIS A 51 -9.16 -12.15 0.53
N ALA A 52 -8.15 -13.00 0.61
CA ALA A 52 -6.96 -12.75 1.42
C ALA A 52 -6.08 -11.61 0.85
N GLY A 53 -6.11 -11.42 -0.47
CA GLY A 53 -5.30 -10.43 -1.18
C GLY A 53 -5.35 -10.64 -2.69
N PRO A 54 -4.54 -9.92 -3.48
CA PRO A 54 -4.42 -10.14 -4.92
C PRO A 54 -3.71 -11.47 -5.23
N ASN A 55 -4.02 -12.06 -6.38
CA ASN A 55 -3.28 -13.23 -6.89
C ASN A 55 -2.07 -12.86 -7.77
N MET A 56 -1.94 -11.59 -8.15
CA MET A 56 -0.85 -11.04 -8.95
C MET A 56 -0.62 -9.58 -8.56
N ILE A 57 0.65 -9.17 -8.52
CA ILE A 57 1.06 -7.77 -8.32
C ILE A 57 1.79 -7.33 -9.60
N LEU A 58 1.42 -6.15 -10.11
CA LEU A 58 2.19 -5.41 -11.10
C LEU A 58 2.78 -4.22 -10.37
N ASP A 59 4.11 -4.17 -10.27
CA ASP A 59 4.83 -3.26 -9.39
C ASP A 59 5.85 -2.43 -10.17
N ASP A 60 6.04 -1.18 -9.76
CA ASP A 60 7.05 -0.27 -10.28
C ASP A 60 7.67 0.46 -9.07
N GLY A 61 8.97 0.28 -8.86
CA GLY A 61 9.66 0.67 -7.62
C GLY A 61 9.70 -0.41 -6.54
N GLY A 62 8.71 -1.31 -6.51
CA GLY A 62 8.72 -2.49 -5.64
C GLY A 62 8.03 -2.31 -4.28
N ASP A 63 7.27 -1.23 -4.08
CA ASP A 63 6.68 -0.87 -2.79
C ASP A 63 5.54 -1.80 -2.37
N ALA A 64 4.70 -2.23 -3.30
CA ALA A 64 3.64 -3.21 -3.00
C ALA A 64 4.26 -4.55 -2.60
N THR A 65 5.30 -4.97 -3.33
CA THR A 65 6.09 -6.17 -3.04
C THR A 65 6.78 -6.07 -1.68
N LEU A 66 7.42 -4.94 -1.39
CA LEU A 66 8.06 -4.66 -0.09
C LEU A 66 7.06 -4.81 1.05
N LEU A 67 5.88 -4.19 0.91
CA LEU A 67 4.89 -4.17 1.97
C LEU A 67 4.38 -5.59 2.29
N VAL A 68 4.11 -6.40 1.27
CA VAL A 68 3.75 -7.82 1.45
C VAL A 68 4.87 -8.61 2.14
N HIS A 69 6.12 -8.47 1.68
CA HIS A 69 7.25 -9.19 2.26
C HIS A 69 7.50 -8.79 3.71
N LYS A 70 7.42 -7.49 4.03
CA LYS A 70 7.67 -6.98 5.39
C LYS A 70 6.51 -7.26 6.34
N GLY A 71 5.26 -7.15 5.88
CA GLY A 71 4.10 -7.61 6.63
C GLY A 71 4.24 -9.08 7.03
N ALA A 72 4.54 -9.96 6.07
CA ALA A 72 4.72 -11.39 6.33
C ALA A 72 5.91 -11.70 7.26
N GLU A 73 7.01 -10.95 7.12
CA GLU A 73 8.19 -11.08 7.99
C GLU A 73 7.84 -10.74 9.44
N TYR A 74 7.18 -9.60 9.67
CA TYR A 74 6.86 -9.12 11.01
C TYR A 74 5.73 -9.90 11.67
N GLU A 75 4.75 -10.37 10.90
CA GLU A 75 3.71 -11.25 11.41
C GLU A 75 4.29 -12.59 11.87
N LYS A 76 5.21 -13.19 11.08
CA LYS A 76 5.95 -14.40 11.49
C LYS A 76 6.85 -14.17 12.70
N ALA A 77 7.42 -12.97 12.84
CA ALA A 77 8.20 -12.58 14.00
C ALA A 77 7.33 -12.27 15.23
N GLY A 78 6.03 -12.07 15.05
CA GLY A 78 5.04 -11.77 16.09
C GLY A 78 5.00 -10.30 16.53
N ALA A 79 5.74 -9.40 15.87
CA ALA A 79 5.74 -7.98 16.16
C ALA A 79 6.31 -7.15 15.00
N VAL A 80 5.72 -5.97 14.77
CA VAL A 80 6.26 -4.93 13.89
C VAL A 80 7.19 -4.02 14.72
N PRO A 81 8.40 -3.68 14.22
CA PRO A 81 9.31 -2.76 14.91
C PRO A 81 8.68 -1.41 15.26
N ASP A 82 9.17 -0.77 16.31
CA ASP A 82 8.71 0.56 16.73
C ASP A 82 9.10 1.62 15.66
N PRO A 83 8.15 2.44 15.16
CA PRO A 83 8.42 3.46 14.15
C PRO A 83 9.51 4.47 14.54
N SER A 84 9.78 4.68 15.83
CA SER A 84 10.88 5.53 16.31
C SER A 84 12.28 4.96 16.00
N THR A 85 12.36 3.69 15.60
CA THR A 85 13.61 3.03 15.15
C THR A 85 13.84 3.14 13.65
N ALA A 86 12.93 3.78 12.92
CA ALA A 86 13.05 3.97 11.49
C ALA A 86 14.26 4.82 11.09
N THR A 87 14.76 4.58 9.89
CA THR A 87 15.92 5.27 9.30
C THR A 87 15.57 6.62 8.68
N ASP A 88 14.31 6.81 8.32
CA ASP A 88 13.76 7.95 7.61
C ASP A 88 12.23 7.99 7.80
N GLU A 89 11.60 9.06 7.31
CA GLU A 89 10.16 9.31 7.50
C GLU A 89 9.28 8.28 6.77
N GLU A 90 9.73 7.79 5.60
CA GLU A 90 9.01 6.83 4.78
C GLU A 90 9.00 5.44 5.43
N HIS A 91 10.15 4.98 5.89
CA HIS A 91 10.25 3.75 6.67
C HIS A 91 9.41 3.85 7.95
N ALA A 92 9.39 5.02 8.60
CA ALA A 92 8.52 5.22 9.76
C ALA A 92 7.02 5.12 9.40
N ALA A 93 6.63 5.61 8.22
CA ALA A 93 5.26 5.48 7.72
C ALA A 93 4.88 4.02 7.41
N VAL A 94 5.78 3.23 6.80
CA VAL A 94 5.59 1.78 6.59
C VAL A 94 5.38 1.05 7.91
N LEU A 95 6.24 1.29 8.91
CA LEU A 95 6.11 0.65 10.22
C LEU A 95 4.81 1.06 10.92
N ARG A 96 4.42 2.34 10.85
CA ARG A 96 3.13 2.81 11.38
C ARG A 96 1.95 2.13 10.68
N LEU A 97 2.02 1.96 9.36
CA LEU A 97 0.97 1.27 8.61
C LEU A 97 0.88 -0.19 9.07
N LEU A 98 1.99 -0.93 9.06
CA LEU A 98 2.00 -2.34 9.41
C LEU A 98 1.55 -2.60 10.86
N GLN A 99 1.84 -1.68 11.80
CA GLN A 99 1.33 -1.76 13.18
C GLN A 99 -0.19 -1.60 13.28
N ASN A 100 -0.80 -0.84 12.37
CA ASN A 100 -2.24 -0.53 12.40
C ASN A 100 -3.04 -1.31 11.34
N SER A 101 -2.36 -2.07 10.48
CA SER A 101 -2.95 -2.85 9.42
C SER A 101 -3.84 -3.97 9.98
N GLY A 102 -5.00 -4.16 9.35
CA GLY A 102 -5.91 -5.26 9.64
C GLY A 102 -5.77 -6.45 8.69
N LEU A 103 -4.80 -6.44 7.77
CA LEU A 103 -4.57 -7.53 6.83
C LEU A 103 -3.84 -8.69 7.51
N ASP A 104 -4.18 -9.91 7.10
CA ASP A 104 -3.34 -11.10 7.33
C ASP A 104 -2.29 -11.12 6.22
N TRP A 105 -1.05 -10.80 6.57
CA TRP A 105 0.07 -10.70 5.63
C TRP A 105 0.70 -12.05 5.30
N THR A 106 0.20 -13.13 5.91
CA THR A 106 0.68 -14.49 5.69
C THR A 106 -0.29 -15.37 4.90
N ALA A 107 -1.48 -14.84 4.58
CA ALA A 107 -2.55 -15.53 3.86
C ALA A 107 -2.27 -15.78 2.36
#